data_AF-T1EAC2-F1
#
_entry.id   AF-T1EAC2-F1
#
_cell.length_a   1.000
_cell.length_b   1.000
_cell.length_c   1.000
_cell.angle_alpha   90.00
_cell.angle_beta   90.00
_cell.angle_gamma   90.00
#
_symmetry.space_group_name_H-M   'P 1'
#
loop_
_entity.id
_entity.type
_entity.pdbx_description
1 polymer ?
#
loop_
_entity_poly.entity_id
_entity_poly.type
_entity_poly.pdbx_seq_one_letter_code
_entity_poly.pdbx_strand_id
1 'polypeptide(L)'
;ACFDENCLGLADIRWLFNALTEMRKTDSTVPFLHALLAGCPLVMPENPVQERNPVLEARCQLLRKQQEERDYNRMTKNVDSIRKHMPEETIGYQVKQINRHLIAVAQFLFSVAAGFAFGFIGIALIVGQMDFGVRLLLGIVIALIIALAEIYFLAKRLNAEYELPVPSPLAPKEPSTKVVESIPIEVQPKRGGKKEQHKD
;
A
#
# COMPACT_ATOMS: atom_id res chain seq x y z
N ALA A 1 33.24 28.54 -24.95
CA ALA A 1 34.25 29.57 -24.64
C ALA A 1 33.96 30.75 -25.56
N CYS A 2 33.30 31.78 -25.04
CA CYS A 2 33.03 32.99 -25.81
C CYS A 2 34.20 33.94 -25.52
N PHE A 3 35.11 34.08 -26.49
CA PHE A 3 36.13 35.11 -26.48
C PHE A 3 35.56 36.28 -27.28
N ASP A 4 34.59 36.99 -26.70
CA ASP A 4 34.20 38.30 -27.21
C ASP A 4 35.26 39.32 -26.78
N GLU A 5 35.67 40.20 -27.69
CA GLU A 5 36.75 41.19 -27.48
C GLU A 5 36.46 42.20 -26.34
N ASN A 6 35.27 42.17 -25.75
CA ASN A 6 34.81 43.11 -24.70
C ASN A 6 34.53 42.44 -23.34
N CYS A 7 34.90 41.18 -23.11
CA CYS A 7 34.69 40.50 -21.82
C CYS A 7 35.97 40.47 -20.98
N LEU A 8 35.91 40.97 -19.74
CA LEU A 8 37.01 40.83 -18.77
C LEU A 8 36.96 39.44 -18.12
N GLY A 9 38.07 38.70 -18.21
CA GLY A 9 38.24 37.46 -17.49
C GLY A 9 38.52 37.70 -16.00
N LEU A 10 38.47 36.62 -15.21
CA LEU A 10 38.84 36.67 -13.79
C LEU A 10 40.31 37.09 -13.58
N ALA A 11 41.19 36.75 -14.54
CA ALA A 11 42.59 37.14 -14.52
C ALA A 11 42.75 38.67 -14.68
N ASP A 12 41.97 39.28 -15.58
CA ASP A 12 42.02 40.72 -15.86
C ASP A 12 41.46 41.54 -14.71
N ILE A 13 40.36 41.08 -14.09
CA ILE A 13 39.77 41.72 -12.91
C ILE A 13 40.77 41.67 -11.74
N ARG A 14 41.48 40.55 -11.57
CA ARG A 14 42.51 40.40 -10.53
C ARG A 14 43.70 41.32 -10.79
N TRP A 15 44.13 41.45 -12.04
CA TRP A 15 45.19 42.39 -12.42
C TRP A 15 44.76 43.84 -12.15
N LEU A 16 43.56 44.22 -12.58
CA LEU A 16 43.01 45.56 -12.40
C LEU A 16 42.90 45.93 -10.92
N PHE A 17 42.46 45.00 -10.08
CA PHE A 17 42.40 45.18 -8.62
C PHE A 17 43.78 45.54 -8.04
N ASN A 18 44.82 44.78 -8.41
CA ASN A 18 46.17 45.00 -7.92
C ASN A 18 46.73 46.34 -8.41
N ALA A 19 46.53 46.68 -9.68
CA ALA A 19 46.98 47.95 -10.26
C ALA A 19 46.33 49.16 -9.58
N LEU A 20 45.01 49.13 -9.35
CA LEU A 20 44.29 50.20 -8.62
C LEU A 20 44.75 50.32 -7.17
N THR A 21 45.12 49.21 -6.55
CA THR A 21 45.61 49.19 -5.16
C THR A 21 47.00 49.84 -5.07
N GLU A 22 47.88 49.60 -6.03
CA GLU A 22 49.19 50.27 -6.09
C GLU A 22 49.04 51.77 -6.38
N MET A 23 48.20 52.17 -7.34
CA MET A 23 47.99 53.59 -7.66
C MET A 23 47.39 54.37 -6.50
N ARG A 24 46.54 53.75 -5.67
CA ARG A 24 45.97 54.40 -4.48
C ARG A 24 47.00 54.73 -3.40
N LYS A 25 48.14 54.02 -3.36
CA LYS A 25 49.22 54.33 -2.41
C LYS A 25 49.84 55.70 -2.67
N THR A 26 49.81 56.14 -3.94
CA THR A 26 50.35 57.43 -4.38
C THR A 26 49.26 58.50 -4.42
N ASP A 27 48.07 58.17 -4.93
CA ASP A 27 46.94 59.10 -5.11
C ASP A 27 45.64 58.58 -4.47
N SER A 28 45.15 59.28 -3.45
CA SER A 28 43.92 58.89 -2.72
C SER A 28 42.63 59.09 -3.54
N THR A 29 42.69 59.74 -4.70
CA THR A 29 41.54 60.05 -5.57
C THR A 29 41.16 58.90 -6.50
N VAL A 30 41.94 57.82 -6.54
CA VAL A 30 41.69 56.68 -7.44
C VAL A 30 40.44 55.89 -6.99
N PRO A 31 39.47 55.66 -7.89
CA PRO A 31 38.22 54.96 -7.55
C PRO A 31 38.45 53.51 -7.13
N PHE A 32 37.52 52.97 -6.36
CA PHE A 32 37.53 51.56 -5.98
C PHE A 32 37.04 50.67 -7.13
N LEU A 33 37.53 49.42 -7.18
CA LEU A 33 37.15 48.47 -8.22
C LEU A 33 35.62 48.30 -8.31
N HIS A 34 34.92 48.25 -7.17
CA HIS A 34 33.46 48.13 -7.16
C HIS A 34 32.75 49.31 -7.82
N ALA A 35 33.34 50.51 -7.78
CA ALA A 35 32.78 51.70 -8.43
C ALA A 35 32.98 51.65 -9.95
N LEU A 36 34.05 51.01 -10.43
CA LEU A 36 34.29 50.79 -11.86
C LEU A 36 33.44 49.66 -12.42
N LEU A 37 33.20 48.62 -11.63
CA LEU A 37 32.35 47.49 -12.00
C LEU A 37 30.84 47.79 -11.80
N ALA A 38 30.50 48.94 -11.21
CA ALA A 38 29.12 49.35 -11.00
C ALA A 38 28.45 49.57 -12.36
N GLY A 39 27.54 48.67 -12.73
CA GLY A 39 26.82 48.71 -14.01
C GLY A 39 27.33 47.76 -15.08
N CYS A 40 28.40 47.00 -14.82
CA CYS A 40 28.85 45.96 -15.75
C CYS A 40 27.94 44.72 -15.68
N PRO A 41 27.45 44.19 -16.82
CA PRO A 41 26.66 42.96 -16.83
C PRO A 41 27.55 41.75 -16.55
N LEU A 42 27.15 40.92 -15.58
CA LEU A 42 27.82 39.66 -15.28
C LEU A 42 27.29 38.57 -16.22
N VAL A 43 28.12 38.12 -17.15
CA VAL A 43 27.81 36.97 -18.01
C VAL A 43 28.25 35.69 -17.31
N MET A 44 27.28 34.89 -16.86
CA MET A 44 27.54 33.58 -16.27
C MET A 44 27.49 32.50 -17.36
N PRO A 45 28.45 31.56 -17.41
CA PRO A 45 28.36 30.45 -18.35
C PRO A 45 27.10 29.63 -18.05
N GLU A 46 26.31 29.33 -19.09
CA GLU A 46 25.17 28.44 -18.95
C GLU A 46 25.64 27.03 -18.62
N ASN A 47 25.00 26.42 -17.62
CA ASN A 47 25.28 25.04 -17.27
C ASN A 47 24.78 24.12 -18.41
N PRO A 48 25.58 23.15 -18.88
CA PRO A 48 25.13 22.22 -19.91
C PRO A 48 23.89 21.45 -19.42
N VAL A 49 22.81 21.50 -20.19
CA VAL A 49 21.60 20.73 -19.90
C VAL A 49 21.90 19.26 -20.20
N GLN A 50 21.94 18.43 -19.16
CA GLN A 50 22.04 16.99 -19.33
C GLN A 50 20.67 16.41 -19.71
N GLU A 51 20.61 15.69 -20.82
CA GLU A 51 19.39 14.99 -21.23
C GLU A 51 19.07 13.87 -20.24
N ARG A 52 17.79 13.76 -19.86
CA ARG A 52 17.32 12.70 -18.97
C ARG A 52 17.34 11.36 -19.69
N ASN A 53 17.83 10.34 -19.00
CA ASN A 53 17.78 8.97 -19.51
C ASN A 53 16.31 8.51 -19.65
N PRO A 54 15.86 8.09 -20.85
CA PRO A 54 14.45 7.76 -21.12
C PRO A 54 13.97 6.54 -20.31
N VAL A 55 14.87 5.60 -20.00
CA VAL A 55 14.56 4.41 -19.20
C VAL A 55 14.27 4.79 -17.74
N LEU A 56 15.03 5.73 -17.19
CA LEU A 56 14.82 6.21 -15.82
C LEU A 56 13.55 7.04 -15.73
N GLU A 57 13.26 7.86 -16.73
CA GLU A 57 12.03 8.66 -16.76
C GLU A 57 10.79 7.77 -16.80
N ALA A 58 10.76 6.75 -17.66
CA ALA A 58 9.65 5.80 -17.72
C ALA A 58 9.42 5.11 -16.36
N ARG A 59 10.49 4.73 -15.65
CA ARG A 59 10.39 4.17 -14.30
C ARG A 59 9.87 5.16 -13.28
N CYS A 60 10.34 6.40 -13.30
CA CYS A 60 9.85 7.46 -12.41
C CYS A 60 8.37 7.74 -12.66
N GLN A 61 7.92 7.78 -13.91
CA GLN A 61 6.52 7.95 -14.25
C GLN A 61 5.66 6.79 -13.74
N LEU A 62 6.13 5.54 -13.88
CA LEU A 62 5.45 4.36 -13.33
C LEU A 62 5.32 4.43 -11.81
N LEU A 63 6.43 4.68 -11.10
CA LEU A 63 6.44 4.78 -9.63
C LEU A 63 5.55 5.92 -9.13
N ARG A 64 5.55 7.05 -9.84
CA ARG A 64 4.71 8.19 -9.49
C ARG A 64 3.23 7.85 -9.64
N LYS A 65 2.83 7.19 -10.74
CA LYS A 65 1.46 6.69 -10.92
C LYS A 65 1.04 5.72 -9.82
N GLN A 66 1.91 4.76 -9.47
CA GLN A 66 1.64 3.82 -8.37
C GLN A 66 1.45 4.53 -7.03
N GLN A 67 2.25 5.56 -6.75
CA GLN A 67 2.14 6.32 -5.52
C GLN A 67 0.84 7.16 -5.50
N GLU A 68 0.54 7.83 -6.61
CA GLU A 68 -0.70 8.59 -6.80
C GLU A 68 -1.95 7.71 -6.65
N GLU A 69 -1.93 6.48 -7.19
CA GLU A 69 -3.00 5.50 -7.00
C GLU A 69 -3.16 5.10 -5.53
N ARG A 70 -2.05 4.85 -4.81
CA ARG A 70 -2.11 4.55 -3.37
C ARG A 70 -2.67 5.71 -2.56
N ASP A 71 -2.24 6.93 -2.86
CA ASP A 71 -2.70 8.13 -2.17
C ASP A 71 -4.16 8.43 -2.50
N TYR A 72 -4.58 8.26 -3.76
CA TYR A 72 -5.97 8.34 -4.18
C TYR A 72 -6.84 7.31 -3.44
N ASN A 73 -6.43 6.04 -3.40
CA ASN A 73 -7.15 4.98 -2.70
C ASN A 73 -7.23 5.27 -1.19
N ARG A 74 -6.17 5.81 -0.60
CA ARG A 74 -6.16 6.22 0.82
C ARG A 74 -7.15 7.35 1.09
N MET A 75 -7.19 8.38 0.23
CA MET A 75 -8.10 9.52 0.38
C MET A 75 -9.56 9.13 0.15
N THR A 76 -9.83 8.26 -0.83
CA THR A 76 -11.19 7.88 -1.24
C THR A 76 -11.75 6.67 -0.49
N LYS A 77 -10.95 5.99 0.33
CA LYS A 77 -11.37 4.83 1.15
C LYS A 77 -12.62 5.06 2.00
N ASN A 78 -12.85 6.30 2.44
CA ASN A 78 -14.01 6.64 3.30
C ASN A 78 -15.25 7.08 2.52
N VAL A 79 -15.11 7.37 1.23
CA VAL A 79 -16.20 7.88 0.38
C VAL A 79 -17.04 6.71 -0.16
N ASP A 80 -16.40 5.58 -0.46
CA ASP A 80 -17.09 4.36 -0.92
C ASP A 80 -17.47 3.47 0.28
N SER A 81 -18.59 3.81 0.93
CA SER A 81 -19.17 3.04 2.03
C SER A 81 -19.76 1.69 1.58
N ILE A 82 -20.09 1.55 0.29
CA ILE A 82 -20.67 0.34 -0.30
C ILE A 82 -19.59 -0.76 -0.43
N ARG A 83 -18.37 -0.41 -0.88
CA ARG A 83 -17.24 -1.37 -0.94
C ARG A 83 -16.62 -1.71 0.41
N LYS A 84 -16.86 -0.90 1.45
CA LYS A 84 -16.34 -1.14 2.80
C LYS A 84 -16.90 -2.43 3.44
N HIS A 85 -18.02 -2.94 2.90
CA HIS A 85 -18.71 -4.13 3.39
C HIS A 85 -18.33 -5.43 2.68
N MET A 86 -17.26 -5.43 1.87
CA MET A 86 -16.63 -6.66 1.37
C MET A 86 -15.45 -7.03 2.30
N PRO A 87 -15.68 -7.86 3.34
CA PRO A 87 -14.63 -8.27 4.30
C PRO A 87 -13.52 -9.13 3.66
N GLU A 88 -13.69 -9.59 2.42
CA GLU A 88 -12.80 -10.49 1.70
C GLU A 88 -11.46 -9.84 1.26
N GLU A 89 -11.39 -8.51 1.11
CA GLU A 89 -10.24 -7.84 0.44
C GLU A 89 -9.17 -7.32 1.41
N THR A 90 -9.39 -7.37 2.72
CA THR A 90 -8.33 -7.01 3.68
C THR A 90 -7.46 -8.23 3.90
N ILE A 91 -6.24 -8.24 3.34
CA ILE A 91 -5.21 -9.26 3.56
C ILE A 91 -5.12 -9.65 5.06
N GLY A 92 -5.28 -8.69 5.96
CA GLY A 92 -5.30 -8.94 7.40
C GLY A 92 -6.45 -9.83 7.89
N TYR A 93 -7.63 -9.79 7.26
CA TYR A 93 -8.76 -10.68 7.59
C TYR A 93 -8.51 -12.10 7.10
N GLN A 94 -8.02 -12.26 5.86
CA GLN A 94 -7.64 -13.57 5.33
C GLN A 94 -6.50 -14.21 6.14
N VAL A 95 -5.48 -13.45 6.51
CA VAL A 95 -4.38 -13.91 7.38
C VAL A 95 -4.91 -14.33 8.76
N LYS A 96 -5.87 -13.57 9.32
CA LYS A 96 -6.49 -13.92 10.60
C LYS A 96 -7.29 -15.22 10.51
N GLN A 97 -7.99 -15.46 9.41
CA GLN A 97 -8.72 -16.71 9.18
C GLN A 97 -7.77 -17.89 9.00
N ILE A 98 -6.69 -17.74 8.22
CA ILE A 98 -5.64 -18.76 8.06
C ILE A 98 -5.01 -19.11 9.41
N ASN A 99 -4.70 -18.12 10.25
CA ASN A 99 -4.14 -18.36 11.58
C ASN A 99 -5.06 -19.24 12.45
N ARG A 100 -6.38 -19.04 12.39
CA ARG A 100 -7.34 -19.84 13.15
C ARG A 100 -7.37 -21.30 12.68
N HIS A 101 -7.33 -21.55 11.38
CA HIS A 101 -7.27 -22.91 10.85
C HIS A 101 -5.94 -23.60 11.18
N LEU A 102 -4.83 -22.86 11.13
CA LEU A 102 -3.51 -23.39 11.50
C LEU A 102 -3.46 -23.82 12.98
N ILE A 103 -4.04 -23.02 13.89
CA ILE A 103 -4.14 -23.36 15.30
C ILE A 103 -4.94 -24.65 15.50
N ALA A 104 -6.04 -24.82 14.77
CA ALA A 104 -6.86 -26.04 14.86
C ALA A 104 -6.11 -27.29 14.40
N VAL A 105 -5.33 -27.21 13.31
CA VAL A 105 -4.48 -28.31 12.83
C VAL A 105 -3.36 -28.64 13.83
N ALA A 106 -2.75 -27.61 14.41
CA ALA A 106 -1.73 -27.80 15.45
C ALA A 106 -2.31 -28.50 16.69
N GLN A 107 -3.52 -28.10 17.13
CA GLN A 107 -4.20 -28.72 18.27
C GLN A 107 -4.52 -30.20 18.01
N PHE A 108 -4.97 -30.53 16.79
CA PHE A 108 -5.18 -31.91 16.38
C PHE A 108 -3.89 -32.74 16.49
N LEU A 109 -2.77 -32.24 15.98
CA LEU A 109 -1.47 -32.91 16.05
C LEU A 109 -1.03 -33.14 17.50
N PHE A 110 -1.17 -32.12 18.35
CA PHE A 110 -0.84 -32.22 19.78
C PHE A 110 -1.73 -33.23 20.50
N SER A 111 -3.03 -33.26 20.20
CA SER A 111 -4.00 -34.21 20.77
C SER A 111 -3.66 -35.65 20.40
N VAL A 112 -3.38 -35.92 19.12
CA VAL A 112 -2.97 -37.26 18.64
C VAL A 112 -1.62 -37.68 19.22
N ALA A 113 -0.64 -36.76 19.25
CA ALA A 113 0.67 -37.03 19.83
C ALA A 113 0.59 -37.32 21.35
N ALA A 114 -0.22 -36.55 22.08
CA ALA A 114 -0.47 -36.77 23.50
C ALA A 114 -1.20 -38.11 23.74
N GLY A 115 -2.21 -38.44 22.93
CA GLY A 115 -2.92 -39.71 22.99
C GLY A 115 -2.01 -40.91 22.73
N PHE A 116 -1.13 -40.81 21.74
CA PHE A 116 -0.11 -41.82 21.45
C PHE A 116 0.90 -41.95 22.59
N ALA A 117 1.45 -40.82 23.07
CA ALA A 117 2.41 -40.81 24.17
C ALA A 117 1.80 -41.37 25.47
N PHE A 118 0.54 -41.03 25.77
CA PHE A 118 -0.19 -41.61 26.88
C PHE A 118 -0.45 -43.10 26.69
N GLY A 119 -0.81 -43.53 25.47
CA GLY A 119 -1.01 -44.93 25.14
C GLY A 119 0.25 -45.79 25.24
N PHE A 120 1.40 -45.23 24.88
CA PHE A 120 2.69 -45.93 24.88
C PHE A 120 3.42 -45.85 26.23
N ILE A 121 3.60 -44.63 26.77
CA ILE A 121 4.32 -44.36 28.03
C ILE A 121 3.38 -44.47 29.23
N GLY A 122 2.16 -43.94 29.12
CA GLY A 122 1.21 -43.92 30.25
C GLY A 122 0.79 -45.32 30.69
N ILE A 123 0.47 -46.22 29.76
CA ILE A 123 0.20 -47.63 30.10
C ILE A 123 1.44 -48.33 30.66
N ALA A 124 2.64 -48.02 30.17
CA ALA A 124 3.87 -48.59 30.72
C ALA A 124 4.09 -48.22 32.20
N LEU A 125 3.75 -46.98 32.58
CA LEU A 125 3.84 -46.51 33.96
C LEU A 125 2.78 -47.14 34.89
N ILE A 126 1.59 -47.44 34.37
CA ILE A 126 0.48 -47.99 35.17
C ILE A 126 0.56 -49.53 35.29
N VAL A 127 0.84 -50.24 34.19
CA VAL A 127 0.69 -51.71 34.10
C VAL A 127 2.02 -52.46 34.25
N GLY A 128 3.18 -51.79 34.18
CA GLY A 128 4.50 -52.43 34.34
C GLY A 128 5.02 -53.12 33.06
N GLN A 129 5.88 -54.14 33.21
CA GLN A 129 6.68 -54.82 32.14
C GLN A 129 5.83 -55.58 31.09
N MET A 130 4.97 -54.91 30.34
CA MET A 130 4.33 -55.42 29.12
C MET A 130 5.28 -55.38 27.91
N ASP A 131 5.12 -56.29 26.95
CA ASP A 131 5.90 -56.36 25.72
C ASP A 131 5.83 -55.06 24.90
N PHE A 132 6.96 -54.65 24.31
CA PHE A 132 7.06 -53.38 23.57
C PHE A 132 6.04 -53.30 22.43
N GLY A 133 5.84 -54.41 21.71
CA GLY A 133 4.90 -54.49 20.60
C GLY A 133 3.45 -54.24 21.02
N VAL A 134 3.02 -54.79 22.16
CA VAL A 134 1.65 -54.62 22.68
C VAL A 134 1.42 -53.17 23.10
N ARG A 135 2.41 -52.52 23.72
CA ARG A 135 2.33 -51.10 24.10
C ARG A 135 2.24 -50.18 22.89
N LEU A 136 3.03 -50.46 21.86
CA LEU A 136 3.01 -49.70 20.62
C LEU A 136 1.66 -49.86 19.92
N LEU A 137 1.15 -51.09 19.83
CA LEU A 137 -0.14 -51.36 19.21
C LEU A 137 -1.28 -50.69 19.97
N LEU A 138 -1.28 -50.77 21.31
CA LEU A 138 -2.26 -50.10 22.16
C LEU A 138 -2.20 -48.56 22.00
N GLY A 139 -1.00 -47.99 21.95
CA GLY A 139 -0.80 -46.56 21.72
C GLY A 139 -1.32 -46.09 20.37
N ILE A 140 -1.10 -46.87 19.31
CA ILE A 140 -1.63 -46.58 17.97
C ILE A 140 -3.16 -46.67 17.96
N VAL A 141 -3.75 -47.69 18.58
CA VAL A 141 -5.23 -47.84 18.64
C VAL A 141 -5.87 -46.65 19.38
N ILE A 142 -5.32 -46.24 20.52
CA ILE A 142 -5.81 -45.08 21.28
C ILE A 142 -5.66 -43.79 20.45
N ALA A 143 -4.51 -43.59 19.80
CA ALA A 143 -4.26 -42.43 18.94
C ALA A 143 -5.22 -42.38 17.74
N LEU A 144 -5.56 -43.52 17.14
CA LEU A 144 -6.52 -43.61 16.04
C LEU A 144 -7.93 -43.21 16.48
N ILE A 145 -8.39 -43.65 17.66
CA ILE A 145 -9.70 -43.27 18.20
C ILE A 145 -9.77 -41.75 18.40
N ILE A 146 -8.72 -41.16 19.00
CA ILE A 146 -8.64 -39.70 19.22
C ILE A 146 -8.59 -38.96 17.88
N ALA A 147 -7.80 -39.44 16.92
CA ALA A 147 -7.70 -38.82 15.61
C ALA A 147 -9.06 -38.81 14.88
N LEU A 148 -9.82 -39.90 14.94
CA LEU A 148 -11.17 -39.98 14.39
C LEU A 148 -12.14 -39.02 15.08
N ALA A 149 -12.06 -38.89 16.39
CA ALA A 149 -12.89 -37.95 17.14
C ALA A 149 -12.58 -36.49 16.76
N GLU A 150 -11.30 -36.12 16.69
CA GLU A 150 -10.86 -34.76 16.37
C GLU A 150 -11.18 -34.39 14.91
N ILE A 151 -10.94 -35.28 13.92
CA ILE A 151 -11.26 -34.99 12.52
C ILE A 151 -12.77 -34.89 12.28
N TYR A 152 -13.57 -35.69 12.98
CA TYR A 152 -15.02 -35.59 12.95
C TYR A 152 -15.51 -34.25 13.50
N PHE A 153 -14.96 -33.82 14.63
CA PHE A 153 -15.29 -32.53 15.23
C PHE A 153 -14.84 -31.36 14.36
N LEU A 154 -13.64 -31.43 13.77
CA LEU A 154 -13.11 -30.42 12.86
C LEU A 154 -13.98 -30.29 11.61
N ALA A 155 -14.34 -31.41 10.96
CA ALA A 155 -15.21 -31.41 9.79
C ALA A 155 -16.59 -30.83 10.10
N LYS A 156 -17.18 -31.18 11.25
CA LYS A 156 -18.47 -30.63 11.68
C LYS A 156 -18.40 -29.13 11.98
N ARG A 157 -17.31 -28.66 12.59
CA ARG A 157 -17.07 -27.23 12.86
C ARG A 157 -16.83 -26.43 11.58
N LEU A 158 -16.13 -27.00 10.60
CA LEU A 158 -15.95 -26.40 9.28
C LEU A 158 -17.28 -26.30 8.53
N ASN A 159 -18.08 -27.37 8.47
CA ASN A 159 -19.39 -27.34 7.81
C ASN A 159 -20.34 -26.30 8.44
N ALA A 160 -20.34 -26.16 9.77
CA ALA A 160 -21.16 -25.15 10.45
C ALA A 160 -20.74 -23.70 10.13
N GLU A 161 -19.47 -23.47 9.76
CA GLU A 161 -18.95 -22.15 9.39
C GLU A 161 -19.23 -21.81 7.92
N TYR A 162 -19.44 -22.82 7.06
CA TYR A 162 -19.92 -22.68 5.68
C TYR A 162 -21.45 -22.47 5.59
N GLU A 163 -22.23 -22.93 6.58
CA GLU A 163 -23.70 -22.76 6.64
C GLU A 163 -24.17 -21.40 7.18
N LEU A 164 -23.31 -20.37 7.23
CA LEU A 164 -23.80 -19.01 7.42
C LEU A 164 -24.73 -18.66 6.24
N PRO A 165 -26.01 -18.30 6.48
CA PRO A 165 -26.93 -18.03 5.40
C PRO A 165 -26.41 -16.80 4.66
N VAL A 166 -26.03 -16.99 3.39
CA VAL A 166 -26.03 -15.93 2.39
C VAL A 166 -27.29 -15.08 2.63
N PRO A 167 -27.19 -13.77 2.88
CA PRO A 167 -28.37 -12.94 2.99
C PRO A 167 -29.13 -13.10 1.67
N SER A 168 -30.27 -13.78 1.74
CA SER A 168 -31.15 -14.03 0.61
C SER A 168 -31.36 -12.71 -0.14
N PRO A 169 -31.02 -12.63 -1.44
CA PRO A 169 -31.41 -11.50 -2.26
C PRO A 169 -32.95 -11.50 -2.31
N LEU A 170 -33.54 -10.62 -1.50
CA LEU A 170 -34.89 -10.08 -1.64
C LEU A 170 -35.90 -11.09 -2.20
N ALA A 171 -36.49 -11.92 -1.34
CA ALA A 171 -37.78 -12.53 -1.67
C ALA A 171 -38.78 -11.39 -1.99
N PRO A 172 -39.34 -11.33 -3.21
CA PRO A 172 -40.38 -10.37 -3.52
C PRO A 172 -41.61 -10.71 -2.67
N LYS A 173 -42.07 -9.77 -1.84
CA LYS A 173 -43.37 -9.89 -1.19
C LYS A 173 -44.44 -9.97 -2.29
N GLU A 174 -45.16 -11.08 -2.33
CA GLU A 174 -46.33 -11.23 -3.19
C GLU A 174 -47.35 -10.10 -2.90
N PRO A 175 -47.93 -9.47 -3.94
CA PRO A 175 -48.83 -8.35 -3.75
C PRO A 175 -50.22 -8.85 -3.36
N SER A 176 -50.62 -8.64 -2.10
CA SER A 176 -52.01 -8.73 -1.69
C SER A 176 -52.76 -7.46 -2.10
N THR A 177 -53.49 -7.59 -3.20
CA THR A 177 -54.76 -6.94 -3.58
C THR A 177 -55.34 -5.89 -2.62
N LYS A 178 -55.48 -4.63 -3.09
CA LYS A 178 -56.74 -3.86 -3.25
C LYS A 178 -56.61 -2.35 -2.94
N VAL A 179 -56.79 -1.56 -4.02
CA VAL A 179 -57.75 -0.44 -4.16
C VAL A 179 -57.36 0.96 -3.64
N VAL A 180 -57.76 1.97 -4.44
CA VAL A 180 -57.72 3.45 -4.33
C VAL A 180 -56.43 4.09 -4.88
N GLU A 181 -56.32 4.57 -6.12
CA GLU A 181 -57.07 5.60 -6.91
C GLU A 181 -56.69 7.06 -6.60
N SER A 182 -56.48 7.85 -7.68
CA SER A 182 -56.23 9.32 -7.82
C SER A 182 -54.80 9.86 -7.51
N ILE A 183 -53.90 10.16 -8.48
CA ILE A 183 -53.76 11.29 -9.48
C ILE A 183 -53.40 12.65 -8.81
N PRO A 184 -52.59 13.61 -9.36
CA PRO A 184 -51.58 13.65 -10.45
C PRO A 184 -50.22 14.39 -10.14
N ILE A 185 -49.21 14.10 -10.99
CA ILE A 185 -48.25 15.00 -11.71
C ILE A 185 -47.67 16.26 -11.00
N GLU A 186 -46.33 16.33 -10.91
CA GLU A 186 -45.56 17.47 -11.47
C GLU A 186 -44.15 17.05 -11.89
N VAL A 187 -43.88 17.12 -13.20
CA VAL A 187 -42.56 16.98 -13.83
C VAL A 187 -42.12 18.37 -14.26
N GLN A 188 -40.91 18.78 -13.87
CA GLN A 188 -40.19 19.87 -14.54
C GLN A 188 -38.72 19.50 -14.77
N PRO A 189 -38.11 20.01 -15.86
CA PRO A 189 -37.14 19.27 -16.65
C PRO A 189 -35.72 19.83 -16.53
N LYS A 190 -34.74 18.98 -16.88
CA LYS A 190 -33.34 19.37 -17.09
C LYS A 190 -33.22 20.51 -18.10
N ARG A 191 -32.48 21.56 -17.74
CA ARG A 191 -31.97 22.57 -18.68
C ARG A 191 -30.48 22.34 -18.93
N GLY A 192 -30.16 21.81 -20.11
CA GLY A 192 -28.81 21.73 -20.64
C GLY A 192 -28.36 23.04 -21.29
N GLY A 193 -27.07 23.30 -21.14
CA GLY A 193 -26.13 23.95 -22.08
C GLY A 193 -26.55 25.13 -22.95
N LYS A 194 -25.76 26.21 -22.87
CA LYS A 194 -25.37 26.97 -24.06
C LYS A 194 -23.98 27.61 -23.89
N LYS A 195 -23.09 27.28 -24.81
CA LYS A 195 -21.88 28.03 -25.15
C LYS A 195 -22.30 29.26 -25.96
N GLU A 196 -21.66 30.41 -25.76
CA GLU A 196 -21.44 31.37 -26.86
C GLU A 196 -20.28 32.34 -26.53
N GLN A 197 -19.50 32.62 -27.57
CA GLN A 197 -18.32 33.48 -27.63
C GLN A 197 -18.72 34.90 -28.08
N HIS A 198 -18.06 35.94 -27.54
CA HIS A 198 -17.73 37.23 -28.19
C HIS A 198 -16.95 38.04 -27.11
N LYS A 199 -15.69 38.47 -27.20
CA LYS A 199 -14.92 39.23 -28.21
C LYS A 199 -15.53 40.58 -28.57
N ASP A 200 -15.30 41.60 -27.73
CA ASP A 200 -14.48 42.79 -28.01
C ASP A 200 -14.33 43.61 -26.72
#